data_AF-A0A6I5NGH7-F1
#
_entry.id   AF-A0A6I5NGH7-F1
#
_cell.length_a   1.000
_cell.length_b   1.000
_cell.length_c   1.000
_cell.angle_alpha   90.00
_cell.angle_beta   90.00
_cell.angle_gamma   90.00
#
_symmetry.space_group_name_H-M   'P 1'
#
loop_
_entity.id
_entity.type
_entity.pdbx_description
1 polymer ?
#
loop_
_entity_poly.entity_id
_entity_poly.type
_entity_poly.pdbx_seq_one_letter_code
_entity_poly.pdbx_strand_id
1 'polypeptide(L)'
;MPDFFFEDPDERTEGICIYLDGMSKALHGNPDTRKRDQAIREELRNEGYEVIEIPVGDLVDQAKMAKIFFRIGRALLGKARATDIRDRTDWFEAVQQTLSATPTAGGAKQTDDQDTLQDLLDLFDTLWYPLIQSLHTCDGVTVQAGGDLFEDTRVVGQYLAQVTRDGQSLYLLDGRDAHLEAIQTLLQSQGQAFQVVLVDAPNATDQILQALAEVAS
;
A
#
# COMPACT_ATOMS: atom_id res chain seq x y z
N MET A 1 15.23 -10.84 1.32
CA MET A 1 15.82 -10.35 0.05
C MET A 1 15.29 -8.94 -0.15
N PRO A 2 16.12 -7.96 -0.55
CA PRO A 2 15.62 -6.61 -0.79
C PRO A 2 14.72 -6.57 -2.03
N ASP A 3 13.81 -5.60 -2.09
CA ASP A 3 12.97 -5.36 -3.27
C ASP A 3 13.81 -4.83 -4.43
N PHE A 4 14.80 -3.99 -4.12
CA PHE A 4 15.78 -3.52 -5.09
C PHE A 4 17.19 -3.56 -4.52
N PHE A 5 18.14 -3.92 -5.38
CA PHE A 5 19.56 -3.92 -5.07
C PHE A 5 20.31 -3.14 -6.15
N PHE A 6 21.24 -2.28 -5.72
CA PHE A 6 22.15 -1.56 -6.59
C PHE A 6 23.59 -1.72 -6.07
N GLU A 7 24.51 -2.06 -6.96
CA GLU A 7 25.94 -2.02 -6.65
C GLU A 7 26.40 -0.57 -6.46
N ASP A 8 27.30 -0.33 -5.52
CA ASP A 8 27.91 0.99 -5.32
C ASP A 8 29.00 1.20 -6.39
N PRO A 9 28.82 2.15 -7.33
CA PRO A 9 29.80 2.36 -8.39
C PRO A 9 31.14 2.92 -7.89
N ASP A 10 31.18 3.48 -6.68
CA ASP A 10 32.38 4.03 -6.06
C ASP A 10 32.97 3.08 -4.99
N GLU A 11 32.43 1.86 -4.82
CA GLU A 11 32.84 0.83 -3.84
C GLU A 11 32.97 1.36 -2.40
N ARG A 12 32.15 2.36 -2.02
CA ARG A 12 32.19 2.95 -0.66
C ARG A 12 31.37 2.16 0.34
N THR A 13 30.40 1.42 -0.18
CA THR A 13 29.52 0.47 0.49
C THR A 13 29.52 -0.81 -0.34
N GLU A 14 29.09 -1.92 0.25
CA GLU A 14 28.91 -3.20 -0.47
C GLU A 14 27.72 -3.15 -1.45
N GLY A 15 26.94 -2.07 -1.43
CA GLY A 15 25.78 -1.84 -2.27
C GLY A 15 24.62 -1.22 -1.48
N ILE A 16 23.55 -0.90 -2.20
CA ILE A 16 22.34 -0.32 -1.64
C ILE A 16 21.22 -1.34 -1.71
N CYS A 17 20.65 -1.66 -0.56
CA CYS A 17 19.47 -2.51 -0.42
C CYS A 17 18.25 -1.65 -0.12
N ILE A 18 17.23 -1.71 -0.96
CA ILE A 18 15.98 -0.96 -0.78
C ILE A 18 14.85 -1.93 -0.44
N TYR A 19 14.13 -1.62 0.62
CA TYR A 19 12.96 -2.37 1.09
C TYR A 19 11.73 -1.47 1.04
N LEU A 20 10.68 -1.93 0.35
CA LEU A 20 9.36 -1.31 0.36
C LEU A 20 8.55 -1.94 1.50
N ASP A 21 8.67 -1.35 2.69
CA ASP A 21 8.09 -1.92 3.90
C ASP A 21 6.60 -1.53 4.02
N GLY A 22 5.73 -2.53 4.12
CA GLY A 22 4.27 -2.34 4.26
C GLY A 22 3.42 -2.85 3.09
N MET A 23 3.98 -3.33 1.96
CA MET A 23 3.17 -3.90 0.86
C MET A 23 2.79 -5.37 1.07
N SER A 24 3.24 -6.01 2.14
CA SER A 24 2.93 -7.42 2.38
C SER A 24 2.43 -7.67 3.79
N LYS A 25 1.10 -7.63 3.96
CA LYS A 25 0.46 -8.29 5.11
C LYS A 25 0.69 -9.81 5.08
N ALA A 26 0.97 -10.39 3.91
CA ALA A 26 1.27 -11.81 3.75
C ALA A 26 2.71 -12.23 4.15
N LEU A 27 3.71 -11.33 4.11
CA LEU A 27 5.11 -11.64 4.45
C LEU A 27 5.58 -11.04 5.78
N HIS A 28 4.97 -9.97 6.31
CA HIS A 28 5.44 -9.32 7.55
C HIS A 28 4.36 -9.00 8.59
N GLY A 29 3.23 -9.72 8.59
CA GLY A 29 2.24 -9.66 9.68
C GLY A 29 2.67 -10.34 10.99
N ASN A 30 3.70 -11.20 10.96
CA ASN A 30 4.19 -11.89 12.15
C ASN A 30 5.23 -11.02 12.90
N PRO A 31 5.02 -10.67 14.19
CA PRO A 31 5.98 -9.91 14.98
C PRO A 31 7.37 -10.57 15.07
N ASP A 32 7.46 -11.90 14.97
CA ASP A 32 8.73 -12.62 14.92
C ASP A 32 9.42 -12.48 13.56
N THR A 33 8.66 -12.38 12.47
CA THR A 33 9.24 -12.10 11.14
C THR A 33 9.75 -10.68 11.07
N ARG A 34 9.01 -9.68 11.59
CA ARG A 34 9.50 -8.29 11.68
C ARG A 34 10.81 -8.17 12.48
N LYS A 35 10.92 -8.88 13.60
CA LYS A 35 12.17 -8.93 14.38
C LYS A 35 13.31 -9.58 13.61
N ARG A 36 13.05 -10.69 12.90
CA ARG A 36 14.07 -11.34 12.06
C ARG A 36 14.50 -10.43 10.91
N ASP A 37 13.55 -9.79 10.25
CA ASP A 37 13.81 -8.84 9.17
C ASP A 37 14.64 -7.66 9.64
N GLN A 38 14.29 -7.09 10.79
CA GLN A 38 15.05 -6.03 11.42
C GLN A 38 16.49 -6.49 11.70
N ALA A 39 16.67 -7.70 12.24
CA ALA A 39 17.99 -8.26 12.50
C ALA A 39 18.80 -8.49 11.20
N ILE A 40 18.17 -8.97 10.12
CA ILE A 40 18.81 -9.13 8.82
C ILE A 40 19.25 -7.78 8.25
N ARG A 41 18.40 -6.76 8.33
CA ARG A 41 18.73 -5.40 7.86
C ARG A 41 19.86 -4.77 8.68
N GLU A 42 19.88 -5.02 9.98
CA GLU A 42 20.95 -4.56 10.86
C GLU A 42 22.27 -5.26 10.57
N GLU A 43 22.23 -6.56 10.27
CA GLU A 43 23.42 -7.31 9.83
C GLU A 43 23.95 -6.78 8.49
N LEU A 44 23.08 -6.53 7.50
CA LEU A 44 23.50 -5.93 6.22
C LEU A 44 24.15 -4.56 6.42
N ARG A 45 23.65 -3.74 7.35
CA ARG A 45 24.31 -2.47 7.70
C ARG A 45 25.68 -2.69 8.33
N ASN A 46 25.84 -3.72 9.16
CA ASN A 46 27.13 -4.07 9.77
C ASN A 46 28.14 -4.60 8.73
N GLU A 47 27.65 -5.30 7.71
CA GLU A 47 28.46 -5.80 6.58
C GLU A 47 28.84 -4.69 5.59
N GLY A 48 28.29 -3.48 5.71
CA GLY A 48 28.66 -2.32 4.91
C GLY A 48 27.70 -1.97 3.78
N TYR A 49 26.49 -2.55 3.75
CA TYR A 49 25.43 -2.14 2.83
C TYR A 49 24.69 -0.89 3.34
N GLU A 50 24.33 0.02 2.42
CA GLU A 50 23.37 1.09 2.72
C GLU A 50 21.95 0.52 2.61
N VAL A 51 21.27 0.38 3.75
CA VAL A 51 19.91 -0.17 3.80
C VAL A 51 18.88 0.96 3.93
N ILE A 52 18.04 1.10 2.90
CA ILE A 52 16.98 2.11 2.78
C ILE A 52 15.63 1.43 2.91
N GLU A 53 14.87 1.82 3.94
CA GLU A 53 13.53 1.34 4.20
C GLU A 53 12.54 2.43 3.80
N ILE A 54 11.57 2.08 2.96
CA ILE A 54 10.52 2.97 2.47
C ILE A 54 9.18 2.43 2.94
N PRO A 55 8.59 3.00 4.01
CA PRO A 55 7.23 2.69 4.40
C PRO A 55 6.26 2.95 3.23
N VAL A 56 5.26 2.10 3.03
CA VAL A 56 4.24 2.31 1.99
C VAL A 56 3.55 3.67 2.13
N GLY A 57 3.26 4.10 3.37
CA GLY A 57 2.70 5.42 3.64
C GLY A 57 3.61 6.58 3.21
N ASP A 58 4.90 6.36 3.03
CA ASP A 58 5.82 7.36 2.53
C ASP A 58 5.80 7.46 1.00
N LEU A 59 5.34 6.43 0.27
CA LEU A 59 5.29 6.42 -1.20
C LEU A 59 4.39 7.51 -1.78
N VAL A 60 3.36 7.91 -1.02
CA VAL A 60 2.42 8.98 -1.39
C VAL A 60 2.82 10.35 -0.83
N ASP A 61 3.91 10.45 -0.09
CA ASP A 61 4.45 11.71 0.43
C ASP A 61 5.63 12.16 -0.44
N GLN A 62 5.37 13.16 -1.29
CA GLN A 62 6.36 13.73 -2.20
C GLN A 62 7.64 14.18 -1.47
N ALA A 63 7.50 14.82 -0.32
CA ALA A 63 8.64 15.39 0.40
C ALA A 63 9.50 14.31 1.05
N LYS A 64 8.90 13.20 1.50
CA LYS A 64 9.62 12.02 2.00
C LYS A 64 10.29 11.28 0.86
N MET A 65 9.59 11.03 -0.24
CA MET A 65 10.16 10.36 -1.41
C MET A 65 11.31 11.15 -2.03
N ALA A 66 11.21 12.48 -2.09
CA ALA A 66 12.33 13.33 -2.54
C ALA A 66 13.57 13.17 -1.65
N LYS A 67 13.42 13.08 -0.32
CA LYS A 67 14.54 12.81 0.60
C LYS A 67 15.13 11.42 0.41
N ILE A 68 14.29 10.42 0.13
CA ILE A 68 14.73 9.05 -0.14
C ILE A 68 15.53 8.99 -1.45
N PHE A 69 15.01 9.57 -2.53
CA PHE A 69 15.72 9.68 -3.80
C PHE A 69 17.01 10.48 -3.71
N PHE A 70 17.04 11.52 -2.87
CA PHE A 70 18.29 12.21 -2.56
C PHE A 70 19.33 11.28 -1.92
N ARG A 71 18.92 10.41 -0.97
CA ARG A 71 19.83 9.46 -0.32
C ARG A 71 20.36 8.43 -1.33
N ILE A 72 19.49 7.83 -2.12
CA ILE A 72 19.84 6.87 -3.19
C ILE A 72 20.77 7.53 -4.20
N GLY A 73 20.37 8.68 -4.74
CA GLY A 73 21.16 9.42 -5.73
C GLY A 73 22.50 9.90 -5.17
N ARG A 74 22.59 10.21 -3.88
CA ARG A 74 23.86 10.60 -3.26
C ARG A 74 24.84 9.43 -3.21
N ALA A 75 24.35 8.24 -2.89
CA ALA A 75 25.15 7.03 -2.83
C ALA A 75 25.57 6.59 -4.24
N LEU A 76 24.66 6.60 -5.22
CA LEU A 76 24.96 6.10 -6.59
C LEU A 76 25.58 7.12 -7.54
N LEU A 77 25.25 8.41 -7.41
CA LEU A 77 25.53 9.43 -8.44
C LEU A 77 26.25 10.66 -7.89
N GLY A 78 26.50 10.69 -6.58
CA GLY A 78 27.08 11.83 -5.88
C GLY A 78 26.10 12.99 -5.65
N LYS A 79 26.52 13.92 -4.79
CA LYS A 79 25.67 14.98 -4.21
C LYS A 79 25.00 15.89 -5.25
N ALA A 80 25.71 16.26 -6.31
CA ALA A 80 25.21 17.20 -7.31
C ALA A 80 23.98 16.65 -8.04
N ARG A 81 24.08 15.42 -8.57
CA ARG A 81 22.98 14.73 -9.25
C ARG A 81 21.85 14.36 -8.30
N ALA A 82 22.16 13.97 -7.08
CA ALA A 82 21.16 13.72 -6.05
C ALA A 82 20.27 14.93 -5.77
N THR A 83 20.87 16.13 -5.74
CA THR A 83 20.16 17.40 -5.51
C THR A 83 19.20 17.70 -6.66
N ASP A 84 19.66 17.53 -7.90
CA ASP A 84 18.83 17.70 -9.10
C ASP A 84 17.62 16.74 -9.10
N ILE A 85 17.83 15.47 -8.79
CA ILE A 85 16.76 14.46 -8.71
C ILE A 85 15.73 14.80 -7.61
N ARG A 86 16.21 15.29 -6.45
CA ARG A 86 15.34 15.68 -5.34
C ARG A 86 14.45 16.88 -5.67
N ASP A 87 15.03 17.87 -6.35
CA ASP A 87 14.37 19.15 -6.63
C ASP A 87 13.42 19.07 -7.83
N ARG A 88 13.51 17.98 -8.60
CA ARG A 88 12.53 17.59 -9.60
C ARG A 88 11.25 17.11 -8.91
N THR A 89 10.10 17.62 -9.35
CA THR A 89 8.77 17.16 -8.89
C THR A 89 8.01 16.40 -9.98
N ASP A 90 8.51 16.42 -11.22
CA ASP A 90 7.87 15.85 -12.40
C ASP A 90 7.70 14.33 -12.30
N TRP A 91 8.65 13.62 -11.66
CA TRP A 91 8.54 12.18 -11.41
C TRP A 91 7.40 11.82 -10.44
N PHE A 92 7.00 12.74 -9.56
CA PHE A 92 5.90 12.53 -8.61
C PHE A 92 4.58 13.00 -9.22
N GLU A 93 4.59 14.18 -9.84
CA GLU A 93 3.40 14.77 -10.47
C GLU A 93 2.90 13.96 -11.65
N ALA A 94 3.78 13.40 -12.49
CA ALA A 94 3.36 12.53 -13.59
C ALA A 94 2.70 11.24 -13.09
N VAL A 95 3.17 10.68 -11.98
CA VAL A 95 2.58 9.49 -11.36
C VAL A 95 1.27 9.84 -10.68
N GLN A 96 1.18 10.94 -9.94
CA GLN A 96 -0.07 11.42 -9.35
C GLN A 96 -1.11 11.79 -10.42
N GLN A 97 -0.69 12.39 -11.54
CA GLN A 97 -1.55 12.63 -12.69
C GLN A 97 -1.94 11.31 -13.36
N THR A 98 -1.10 10.28 -13.38
CA THR A 98 -1.52 8.95 -13.87
C THR A 98 -2.54 8.29 -12.93
N LEU A 99 -2.32 8.39 -11.61
CA LEU A 99 -3.22 7.86 -10.58
C LEU A 99 -4.54 8.65 -10.51
N SER A 100 -4.51 9.97 -10.77
CA SER A 100 -5.67 10.87 -10.72
C SER A 100 -6.39 11.02 -12.06
N ALA A 101 -5.66 10.93 -13.18
CA ALA A 101 -6.19 10.93 -14.54
C ALA A 101 -6.41 9.48 -15.02
N THR A 102 -7.01 8.66 -14.16
CA THR A 102 -7.78 7.52 -14.64
C THR A 102 -9.22 7.99 -14.91
N PRO A 103 -9.57 8.48 -16.12
CA PRO A 103 -10.88 8.23 -16.68
C PRO A 103 -10.86 6.86 -17.38
N THR A 104 -11.94 6.12 -17.18
CA THR A 104 -12.48 5.02 -18.01
C THR A 104 -11.67 4.60 -19.23
N ALA A 105 -11.21 3.34 -19.20
CA ALA A 105 -10.87 2.46 -20.32
C ALA A 105 -10.16 3.06 -21.56
N GLY A 106 -8.90 2.66 -21.78
CA GLY A 106 -8.33 2.65 -23.13
C GLY A 106 -6.82 2.79 -23.21
N GLY A 107 -6.09 1.67 -23.11
CA GLY A 107 -4.65 1.63 -23.37
C GLY A 107 -4.08 0.22 -23.25
N ALA A 108 -4.34 -0.62 -24.25
CA ALA A 108 -3.98 -2.04 -24.27
C ALA A 108 -2.46 -2.28 -24.16
N LYS A 109 -2.04 -2.84 -23.02
CA LYS A 109 -1.38 -4.15 -23.03
C LYS A 109 -2.44 -5.16 -22.63
N GLN A 110 -2.59 -6.24 -23.40
CA GLN A 110 -3.36 -7.40 -22.97
C GLN A 110 -2.64 -8.01 -21.77
N THR A 111 -3.02 -7.55 -20.59
CA THR A 111 -2.81 -8.25 -19.31
C THR A 111 -4.13 -8.96 -19.07
N ASP A 112 -4.09 -10.27 -18.89
CA ASP A 112 -5.30 -11.08 -18.69
C ASP A 112 -6.07 -10.52 -17.48
N ASP A 113 -7.40 -10.44 -17.54
CA ASP A 113 -8.24 -9.95 -16.42
C ASP A 113 -7.97 -10.79 -15.15
N GLN A 114 -7.50 -12.03 -15.36
CA GLN A 114 -6.96 -12.91 -14.33
C GLN A 114 -5.66 -12.43 -13.70
N ASP A 115 -4.71 -11.87 -14.46
CA ASP A 115 -3.43 -11.37 -13.91
C ASP A 115 -3.69 -10.15 -13.02
N THR A 116 -4.61 -9.26 -13.40
CA THR A 116 -4.97 -8.09 -12.59
C THR A 116 -5.72 -8.47 -11.30
N LEU A 117 -6.58 -9.51 -11.35
CA LEU A 117 -7.23 -10.02 -10.15
C LEU A 117 -6.25 -10.77 -9.26
N GLN A 118 -5.31 -11.53 -9.83
CA GLN A 118 -4.30 -12.24 -9.05
C GLN A 118 -3.36 -11.28 -8.32
N ASP A 119 -2.88 -10.24 -9.00
CA ASP A 119 -2.08 -9.17 -8.39
C ASP A 119 -2.83 -8.50 -7.24
N LEU A 120 -4.14 -8.28 -7.39
CA LEU A 120 -4.99 -7.74 -6.32
C LEU A 120 -5.10 -8.73 -5.15
N LEU A 121 -5.36 -10.01 -5.41
CA LEU A 121 -5.53 -11.04 -4.38
C LEU A 121 -4.27 -11.22 -3.54
N ASP A 122 -3.09 -11.12 -4.15
CA ASP A 122 -1.80 -11.25 -3.46
C ASP A 122 -1.57 -10.18 -2.37
N LEU A 123 -2.37 -9.11 -2.35
CA LEU A 123 -2.36 -8.07 -1.31
C LEU A 123 -3.20 -8.44 -0.07
N PHE A 124 -3.98 -9.53 -0.13
CA PHE A 124 -4.87 -9.96 0.95
C PHE A 124 -4.40 -11.26 1.61
N ASP A 125 -4.89 -11.52 2.82
CA ASP A 125 -4.84 -12.88 3.37
C ASP A 125 -5.76 -13.79 2.54
N THR A 126 -5.31 -15.02 2.26
CA THR A 126 -6.06 -16.04 1.50
C THR A 126 -7.48 -16.29 2.02
N LEU A 127 -7.71 -16.04 3.31
CA LEU A 127 -9.03 -16.09 3.93
C LEU A 127 -10.04 -15.12 3.29
N TRP A 128 -9.59 -14.00 2.74
CA TRP A 128 -10.44 -12.99 2.11
C TRP A 128 -10.64 -13.19 0.61
N TYR A 129 -9.91 -14.12 -0.02
CA TYR A 129 -9.97 -14.32 -1.47
C TYR A 129 -11.39 -14.55 -1.99
N PRO A 130 -12.24 -15.39 -1.35
CA PRO A 130 -13.61 -15.61 -1.85
C PRO A 130 -14.43 -14.31 -1.88
N LEU A 131 -14.25 -13.45 -0.89
CA LEU A 131 -14.94 -12.16 -0.82
C LEU A 131 -14.45 -11.20 -1.90
N ILE A 132 -13.13 -11.06 -2.05
CA ILE A 132 -12.53 -10.15 -3.04
C ILE A 132 -12.90 -10.59 -4.47
N GLN A 133 -12.85 -11.89 -4.75
CA GLN A 133 -13.30 -12.46 -6.00
C GLN A 133 -14.78 -12.16 -6.27
N SER A 134 -15.65 -12.35 -5.27
CA SER A 134 -17.08 -12.06 -5.40
C SER A 134 -17.38 -10.58 -5.63
N LEU A 135 -16.60 -9.66 -5.05
CA LEU A 135 -16.76 -8.23 -5.28
C LEU A 135 -16.25 -7.82 -6.67
N HIS A 136 -15.18 -8.44 -7.16
CA HIS A 136 -14.62 -8.17 -8.49
C HIS A 136 -15.57 -8.59 -9.63
N THR A 137 -16.45 -9.56 -9.39
CA THR A 137 -17.47 -9.95 -10.40
C THR A 137 -18.69 -9.03 -10.42
N CYS A 138 -18.79 -8.06 -9.50
CA CYS A 138 -19.92 -7.14 -9.43
C CYS A 138 -19.72 -5.95 -10.37
N ASP A 139 -20.70 -5.70 -11.24
CA ASP A 139 -20.65 -4.60 -12.22
C ASP A 139 -20.48 -3.23 -11.54
N GLY A 140 -19.48 -2.47 -12.00
CA GLY A 140 -19.19 -1.12 -11.54
C GLY A 140 -18.55 -1.05 -10.15
N VAL A 141 -18.18 -2.20 -9.57
CA VAL A 141 -17.49 -2.27 -8.28
C VAL A 141 -15.98 -2.31 -8.52
N THR A 142 -15.26 -1.50 -7.76
CA THR A 142 -13.79 -1.52 -7.71
C THR A 142 -13.37 -1.81 -6.28
N VAL A 143 -12.32 -2.61 -6.13
CA VAL A 143 -11.78 -3.00 -4.83
C VAL A 143 -10.31 -2.59 -4.79
N GLN A 144 -9.94 -1.89 -3.72
CA GLN A 144 -8.56 -1.52 -3.43
C GLN A 144 -8.13 -2.17 -2.12
N ALA A 145 -6.89 -2.65 -2.07
CA ALA A 145 -6.32 -3.25 -0.88
C ALA A 145 -6.26 -2.27 0.30
N GLY A 146 -6.37 -2.84 1.50
CA GLY A 146 -6.37 -2.09 2.74
C GLY A 146 -5.05 -1.37 3.03
N GLY A 147 -5.15 -0.26 3.77
CA GLY A 147 -4.01 0.56 4.17
C GLY A 147 -4.05 0.93 5.65
N ASP A 148 -3.05 1.71 6.06
CA ASP A 148 -2.97 2.28 7.41
C ASP A 148 -3.90 3.48 7.56
N LEU A 149 -4.53 3.57 8.74
CA LEU A 149 -5.31 4.73 9.16
C LEU A 149 -4.53 5.51 10.22
N PHE A 150 -4.49 6.82 10.05
CA PHE A 150 -3.71 7.72 10.89
C PHE A 150 -4.59 8.70 11.66
N GLU A 151 -4.20 8.96 12.89
CA GLU A 151 -4.57 10.15 13.65
C GLU A 151 -3.29 10.96 13.85
N ASP A 152 -3.28 12.17 13.30
CA ASP A 152 -2.08 13.00 13.13
C ASP A 152 -0.94 12.24 12.43
N THR A 153 0.06 11.77 13.21
CA THR A 153 1.22 11.01 12.71
C THR A 153 1.27 9.58 13.23
N ARG A 154 0.24 9.14 13.98
CA ARG A 154 0.21 7.82 14.62
C ARG A 154 -0.76 6.90 13.87
N VAL A 155 -0.31 5.69 13.60
CA VAL A 155 -1.18 4.62 13.08
C VAL A 155 -2.17 4.22 14.18
N VAL A 156 -3.46 4.36 13.89
CA VAL A 156 -4.58 3.95 14.76
C VAL A 156 -4.97 2.51 14.50
N GLY A 157 -4.88 2.08 13.24
CA GLY A 157 -5.17 0.72 12.81
C GLY A 157 -5.13 0.61 11.30
N GLN A 158 -5.69 -0.46 10.77
CA GLN A 158 -5.72 -0.72 9.33
C GLN A 158 -7.14 -1.08 8.90
N TYR A 159 -7.51 -0.70 7.69
CA TYR A 159 -8.71 -1.23 7.06
C TYR A 159 -8.35 -2.44 6.18
N LEU A 160 -9.35 -3.27 5.88
CA LEU A 160 -9.22 -4.48 5.06
C LEU A 160 -9.13 -4.14 3.57
N ALA A 161 -10.09 -3.35 3.09
CA ALA A 161 -10.21 -2.94 1.70
C ALA A 161 -11.02 -1.65 1.59
N GLN A 162 -10.87 -0.91 0.49
CA GLN A 162 -11.82 0.13 0.11
C GLN A 162 -12.59 -0.35 -1.11
N VAL A 163 -13.92 -0.34 -1.03
CA VAL A 163 -14.79 -0.70 -2.15
C VAL A 163 -15.45 0.57 -2.65
N THR A 164 -15.42 0.78 -3.97
CA THR A 164 -16.01 1.96 -4.60
C THR A 164 -16.97 1.56 -5.71
N ARG A 165 -18.14 2.20 -5.75
CA ARG A 165 -19.15 2.07 -6.81
C ARG A 165 -19.82 3.42 -7.05
N ASP A 166 -19.93 3.83 -8.31
CA ASP A 166 -20.60 5.08 -8.70
C ASP A 166 -20.10 6.34 -7.96
N GLY A 167 -18.81 6.37 -7.64
CA GLY A 167 -18.17 7.47 -6.90
C GLY A 167 -18.38 7.45 -5.38
N GLN A 168 -19.13 6.48 -4.85
CA GLN A 168 -19.27 6.23 -3.42
C GLN A 168 -18.25 5.21 -2.96
N SER A 169 -17.63 5.47 -1.81
CA SER A 169 -16.61 4.60 -1.23
C SER A 169 -17.03 4.10 0.15
N LEU A 170 -16.71 2.85 0.43
CA LEU A 170 -16.97 2.18 1.70
C LEU A 170 -15.70 1.48 2.17
N TYR A 171 -15.25 1.79 3.38
CA TYR A 171 -14.12 1.11 4.01
C TYR A 171 -14.57 -0.21 4.64
N LEU A 172 -13.95 -1.32 4.27
CA LEU A 172 -14.18 -2.61 4.89
C LEU A 172 -13.23 -2.78 6.08
N LEU A 173 -13.77 -3.22 7.22
CA LEU A 173 -13.01 -3.48 8.44
C LEU A 173 -13.07 -4.97 8.77
N ASP A 174 -11.92 -5.58 9.11
CA ASP A 174 -11.90 -6.95 9.62
C ASP A 174 -12.52 -6.97 11.02
N GLY A 175 -13.63 -7.67 11.20
CA GLY A 175 -14.31 -7.78 12.49
C GLY A 175 -13.51 -8.49 13.57
N ARG A 176 -12.35 -9.08 13.24
CA ARG A 176 -11.41 -9.70 14.17
C ARG A 176 -10.29 -8.75 14.59
N ASP A 177 -10.20 -7.56 14.01
CA ASP A 177 -9.15 -6.60 14.33
C ASP A 177 -9.27 -6.12 15.79
N ALA A 178 -8.18 -6.23 16.55
CA ALA A 178 -8.14 -5.83 17.95
C ALA A 178 -8.31 -4.31 18.15
N HIS A 179 -8.11 -3.51 17.10
CA HIS A 179 -8.23 -2.06 17.08
C HIS A 179 -9.55 -1.58 16.43
N LEU A 180 -10.50 -2.49 16.16
CA LEU A 180 -11.73 -2.19 15.43
C LEU A 180 -12.48 -0.96 15.98
N GLU A 181 -12.67 -0.86 17.29
CA GLU A 181 -13.39 0.28 17.90
C GLU A 181 -12.69 1.63 17.65
N ALA A 182 -11.35 1.64 17.72
CA ALA A 182 -10.56 2.84 17.47
C ALA A 182 -10.62 3.25 15.99
N ILE A 183 -10.55 2.26 15.09
CA ILE A 183 -10.69 2.47 13.64
C ILE A 183 -12.07 3.03 13.30
N GLN A 184 -13.14 2.44 13.85
CA GLN A 184 -14.51 2.92 13.64
C GLN A 184 -14.67 4.36 14.14
N THR A 185 -14.17 4.67 15.33
CA THR A 185 -14.23 6.03 15.89
C THR A 185 -13.52 7.04 14.98
N LEU A 186 -12.34 6.68 14.47
CA LEU A 186 -11.57 7.53 13.55
C LEU A 186 -12.34 7.78 12.24
N LEU A 187 -12.82 6.72 11.58
CA LEU A 187 -13.56 6.85 10.32
C LEU A 187 -14.86 7.65 10.49
N GLN A 188 -15.59 7.42 11.59
CA GLN A 188 -16.78 8.20 11.95
C GLN A 188 -16.44 9.68 12.12
N SER A 189 -15.35 10.01 12.84
CA SER A 189 -14.93 11.39 13.05
C SER A 189 -14.55 12.11 11.76
N GLN A 190 -14.10 11.36 10.75
CA GLN A 190 -13.74 11.85 9.42
C GLN A 190 -14.92 11.85 8.44
N GLY A 191 -16.12 11.42 8.88
CA GLY A 191 -17.32 11.32 8.03
C GLY A 191 -17.21 10.24 6.95
N GLN A 192 -16.32 9.25 7.12
CA GLN A 192 -16.13 8.15 6.18
C GLN A 192 -17.09 7.00 6.49
N ALA A 193 -17.72 6.47 5.44
CA ALA A 193 -18.57 5.28 5.56
C ALA A 193 -17.72 4.02 5.67
N PHE A 194 -18.12 3.08 6.53
CA PHE A 194 -17.43 1.81 6.69
C PHE A 194 -18.41 0.67 6.99
N GLN A 195 -17.97 -0.55 6.73
CA GLN A 195 -18.67 -1.78 7.03
C GLN A 195 -17.73 -2.77 7.71
N VAL A 196 -18.16 -3.33 8.84
CA VAL A 196 -17.45 -4.43 9.48
C VAL A 196 -17.81 -5.74 8.78
N VAL A 197 -16.80 -6.52 8.43
CA VAL A 197 -16.96 -7.78 7.70
C VAL A 197 -16.31 -8.91 8.51
N LEU A 198 -17.00 -10.04 8.57
CA LEU A 198 -16.46 -11.29 9.12
C LEU A 198 -16.13 -12.22 7.95
N VAL A 199 -14.98 -12.90 8.04
CA VAL A 199 -14.46 -13.80 6.98
C VAL A 199 -15.48 -14.84 6.50
N ASP A 200 -16.28 -15.39 7.41
CA ASP A 200 -17.24 -16.45 7.11
C ASP A 200 -18.69 -15.96 7.00
N ALA A 201 -18.91 -14.64 6.85
CA ALA A 201 -20.26 -14.10 6.73
C ALA A 201 -20.87 -14.51 5.36
N PRO A 202 -21.95 -15.33 5.34
CA PRO A 202 -22.44 -15.96 4.11
C PRO A 202 -22.99 -14.97 3.07
N ASN A 203 -23.35 -13.76 3.50
CA ASN A 203 -23.92 -12.71 2.65
C ASN A 203 -23.07 -11.42 2.70
N ALA A 204 -21.76 -11.55 2.92
CA ALA A 204 -20.86 -10.40 3.06
C ALA A 204 -20.91 -9.48 1.83
N THR A 205 -20.88 -10.05 0.62
CA THR A 205 -20.95 -9.29 -0.64
C THR A 205 -22.23 -8.47 -0.72
N ASP A 206 -23.41 -9.08 -0.50
CA ASP A 206 -24.69 -8.37 -0.57
C ASP A 206 -24.79 -7.24 0.47
N GLN A 207 -24.30 -7.47 1.69
CA GLN A 207 -24.27 -6.45 2.74
C GLN A 207 -23.38 -5.27 2.37
N ILE A 208 -22.23 -5.52 1.76
CA ILE A 208 -21.31 -4.47 1.28
C ILE A 208 -21.96 -3.65 0.17
N LEU A 209 -22.62 -4.30 -0.79
CA LEU A 209 -23.31 -3.62 -1.89
C LEU A 209 -24.51 -2.81 -1.39
N GLN A 210 -25.26 -3.33 -0.42
CA GLN A 210 -26.35 -2.60 0.21
C GLN A 210 -25.81 -1.37 0.96
N ALA A 211 -24.78 -1.55 1.78
CA ALA A 211 -24.17 -0.45 2.51
C ALA A 211 -23.66 0.64 1.56
N LEU A 212 -23.00 0.28 0.44
CA LEU A 212 -22.58 1.22 -0.60
C LEU A 212 -23.74 2.03 -1.20
N ALA A 213 -24.89 1.37 -1.44
CA ALA A 213 -26.08 2.04 -1.96
C ALA A 213 -26.69 3.03 -0.93
N GLU A 214 -26.58 2.70 0.37
CA GLU A 214 -27.04 3.58 1.45
C GLU A 214 -26.15 4.82 1.60
N VAL A 215 -24.84 4.75 1.30
CA VAL A 215 -23.95 5.93 1.27
C VAL A 215 -24.36 6.92 0.18
N ALA A 216 -24.93 6.44 -0.92
CA ALA A 216 -25.37 7.27 -2.05
C ALA A 216 -26.67 8.05 -1.80
N SER A 217 -27.41 7.74 -0.73
CA SER A 217 -28.77 8.22 -0.47
C SER A 217 -28.81 9.41 0.49
#